data_AF-A0A645CUM3-F1
#
_entry.id   AF-A0A645CUM3-F1
#
_cell.length_a   1.000
_cell.length_b   1.000
_cell.length_c   1.000
_cell.angle_alpha   90.00
_cell.angle_beta   90.00
_cell.angle_gamma   90.00
#
_symmetry.space_group_name_H-M   'P 1'
#
loop_
_entity.id
_entity.type
_entity.pdbx_description
1 polymer ?
#
loop_
_entity_poly.entity_id
_entity_poly.type
_entity_poly.pdbx_seq_one_letter_code
_entity_poly.pdbx_strand_id
1 'polypeptide(L)' 'MTGLQTEYCIDTTCKAAFEHGYKLIIPEETNTTFDNEYLDGEELYKFYNYKIWNNRFAKVLSLDETIKVLMGK' A
#
# COMPACT_ATOMS: atom_id res chain seq x y z
N MET A 1 4.93 -1.64 -4.44
CA MET A 1 4.01 -0.70 -5.12
C MET A 1 4.02 0.59 -4.34
N THR A 2 4.20 1.71 -5.04
CA THR A 2 4.38 3.06 -4.49
C THR A 2 3.58 4.04 -5.36
N GLY A 3 3.31 5.26 -4.89
CA GLY A 3 2.68 6.32 -5.69
C GLY A 3 1.48 7.01 -5.05
N LEU A 4 0.64 7.64 -5.88
CA LEU A 4 -0.52 8.45 -5.46
C LEU A 4 -1.65 8.29 -6.49
N GLN A 5 -2.93 8.24 -6.13
CA GLN A 5 -3.52 8.36 -4.79
C GLN A 5 -3.84 7.01 -4.14
N THR A 6 -3.67 6.93 -2.82
CA THR A 6 -3.85 5.73 -1.98
C THR A 6 -5.19 5.02 -2.24
N GLU A 7 -6.31 5.73 -2.11
CA GLU A 7 -7.67 5.17 -2.23
C GLU A 7 -8.17 5.03 -3.67
N TYR A 8 -7.42 5.53 -4.66
CA TYR A 8 -7.78 5.47 -6.08
C TYR A 8 -6.86 4.51 -6.85
N CYS A 9 -5.86 5.05 -7.55
CA CYS A 9 -5.00 4.29 -8.44
C CYS A 9 -4.25 3.17 -7.71
N ILE A 10 -3.80 3.44 -6.48
CA ILE A 10 -3.04 2.46 -5.69
C ILE A 10 -3.96 1.33 -5.21
N ASP A 11 -5.12 1.63 -4.62
CA ASP A 11 -6.07 0.60 -4.19
C ASP A 11 -6.57 -0.26 -5.35
N THR A 12 -6.96 0.39 -6.47
CA THR A 12 -7.44 -0.30 -7.66
C THR A 12 -6.38 -1.25 -8.22
N THR A 13 -5.14 -0.76 -8.35
CA THR A 13 -4.02 -1.58 -8.85
C THR A 13 -3.68 -2.70 -7.87
N CYS A 14 -3.72 -2.45 -6.55
CA CYS A 14 -3.48 -3.46 -5.52
C CYS A 14 -4.43 -4.64 -5.67
N LYS A 15 -5.74 -4.35 -5.73
CA LYS A 15 -6.78 -5.38 -5.82
C LYS A 15 -6.73 -6.13 -7.14
N ALA A 16 -6.59 -5.42 -8.26
CA ALA A 16 -6.48 -6.05 -9.58
C ALA A 16 -5.23 -6.96 -9.67
N ALA A 17 -4.07 -6.50 -9.20
CA ALA A 17 -2.85 -7.31 -9.22
C ALA A 17 -2.96 -8.53 -8.29
N PHE A 18 -3.64 -8.41 -7.14
CA PHE A 18 -3.93 -9.55 -6.28
C PHE A 18 -4.81 -10.59 -7.01
N GLU A 19 -5.88 -10.16 -7.68
CA GLU A 19 -6.76 -11.04 -8.46
C GLU A 19 -6.03 -11.75 -9.60
N HIS A 20 -5.04 -11.10 -10.21
CA HIS A 20 -4.16 -11.70 -11.21
C HIS A 20 -3.05 -12.60 -10.63
N GLY A 21 -3.02 -12.80 -9.31
CA GLY A 21 -2.09 -13.73 -8.64
C GLY A 21 -0.70 -13.15 -8.34
N TYR A 22 -0.51 -11.82 -8.46
CA TYR A 22 0.75 -11.19 -8.09
C TYR A 22 0.92 -11.13 -6.57
N LYS A 23 2.15 -11.36 -6.10
CA LYS A 23 2.54 -11.16 -4.70
C LYS A 23 3.02 -9.73 -4.49
N LEU A 24 2.16 -8.91 -3.90
CA LEU A 24 2.41 -7.47 -3.74
C LEU A 24 3.15 -7.17 -2.43
N ILE A 25 4.13 -6.27 -2.52
CA ILE A 25 4.76 -5.60 -1.38
C ILE A 25 4.43 -4.12 -1.48
N ILE A 26 3.95 -3.52 -0.38
CA ILE A 26 3.74 -2.09 -0.24
C ILE A 26 4.69 -1.60 0.85
N PRO A 27 5.77 -0.88 0.49
CA PRO A 27 6.66 -0.30 1.49
C PRO A 27 5.92 0.83 2.21
N GLU A 28 6.04 0.89 3.54
CA GLU A 28 5.49 2.00 4.32
C GLU A 28 6.05 3.34 3.84
N GLU A 29 5.25 4.39 3.98
CA GLU A 29 5.59 5.79 3.64
C GLU A 29 5.91 6.02 2.15
N THR A 30 5.52 5.10 1.27
CA THR A 30 5.74 5.21 -0.19
C THR A 30 4.48 5.35 -1.03
N ASN A 31 3.32 5.46 -0.39
CA ASN A 31 2.09 5.94 -1.02
C ASN A 31 1.50 7.11 -0.24
N THR A 32 0.77 7.98 -0.93
CA THR A 32 0.18 9.17 -0.32
C THR A 32 -1.13 9.57 -1.01
N THR A 33 -1.89 10.43 -0.35
CA THR A 33 -3.16 10.98 -0.83
C THR A 33 -3.40 12.37 -0.24
N PHE A 34 -4.56 12.96 -0.53
CA PHE A 34 -5.02 14.24 0.00
C PHE A 34 -6.16 14.01 1.00
N ASP A 35 -6.41 15.02 1.83
CA ASP A 35 -7.61 15.07 2.66
C ASP A 35 -8.87 15.03 1.77
N ASN A 36 -9.95 14.46 2.28
CA ASN A 36 -11.26 14.50 1.64
C ASN A 36 -12.35 14.96 2.61
N GLU A 37 -13.61 14.92 2.17
CA GLU A 37 -14.76 15.37 2.98
C GLU A 37 -14.96 14.56 4.28
N TYR A 38 -14.40 13.34 4.36
CA TYR A 38 -14.67 12.38 5.43
C TYR A 38 -13.48 12.09 6.33
N LEU A 39 -12.26 12.06 5.78
CA LEU A 39 -11.03 11.66 6.46
C LEU A 39 -9.86 12.51 5.98
N ASP A 40 -8.90 12.73 6.88
CA ASP A 40 -7.61 13.32 6.48
C ASP A 40 -6.74 12.29 5.73
N GLY A 41 -5.73 12.80 5.02
CA GLY A 41 -4.84 11.97 4.20
C GLY A 41 -4.02 10.96 5.00
N GLU A 42 -3.71 11.25 6.26
CA GLU A 42 -2.96 10.35 7.14
C GLU A 42 -3.85 9.19 7.61
N GLU A 43 -5.09 9.47 7.97
CA GLU A 43 -6.11 8.48 8.30
C GLU A 43 -6.41 7.57 7.11
N LEU A 44 -6.55 8.13 5.90
CA LEU A 44 -6.71 7.35 4.67
C LEU A 44 -5.50 6.45 4.41
N TYR A 45 -4.29 7.00 4.50
CA TYR A 45 -3.06 6.22 4.38
C TYR A 45 -3.06 5.04 5.36
N LYS A 46 -3.31 5.30 6.65
CA LYS A 46 -3.33 4.25 7.70
C LYS A 46 -4.43 3.23 7.46
N PHE A 47 -5.62 3.67 7.05
CA PHE A 47 -6.75 2.79 6.80
C PHE A 47 -6.44 1.80 5.68
N TYR A 48 -5.99 2.30 4.52
CA TYR A 48 -5.70 1.43 3.38
C TYR A 48 -4.48 0.53 3.63
N ASN A 49 -3.36 1.10 4.11
CA ASN A 49 -2.14 0.32 4.34
C ASN A 49 -2.36 -0.73 5.42
N TYR A 50 -2.91 -0.37 6.58
CA TYR A 50 -2.89 -1.26 7.75
C TYR A 50 -4.18 -2.03 7.98
N LYS A 51 -5.33 -1.57 7.47
CA LYS A 51 -6.63 -2.26 7.68
C LYS A 51 -7.14 -2.98 6.44
N ILE A 52 -6.90 -2.44 5.24
CA ILE A 52 -7.41 -3.03 4.00
C ILE A 52 -6.38 -3.97 3.36
N TRP A 53 -5.16 -3.49 3.11
CA TRP A 53 -4.19 -4.22 2.29
C TRP A 53 -3.38 -5.24 3.07
N ASN A 54 -2.85 -4.89 4.25
CA ASN A 54 -1.90 -5.74 4.95
C ASN A 54 -2.50 -7.11 5.30
N ASN A 55 -1.78 -8.18 4.94
CA ASN A 55 -2.18 -9.59 5.13
C ASN A 55 -3.46 -10.01 4.40
N ARG A 56 -3.99 -9.18 3.49
CA ARG A 56 -5.15 -9.51 2.67
C ARG A 56 -4.86 -9.43 1.18
N PHE A 57 -4.39 -8.29 0.71
CA PHE A 57 -4.08 -8.05 -0.71
C PHE A 57 -2.58 -7.90 -0.97
N ALA A 58 -1.83 -7.40 0.03
CA ALA A 58 -0.40 -7.19 -0.06
C ALA A 58 0.28 -7.43 1.30
N LYS A 59 1.61 -7.55 1.30
CA LYS A 59 2.41 -7.39 2.52
C LYS A 59 2.83 -5.93 2.64
N VAL A 60 2.46 -5.31 3.75
CA VAL A 60 2.93 -3.95 4.08
C VAL A 60 4.13 -4.12 5.00
N LEU A 61 5.27 -3.59 4.56
CA LEU A 61 6.56 -3.77 5.21
C LEU A 61 7.21 -2.41 5.43
N SER A 62 8.00 -2.27 6.48
CA SER A 62 8.87 -1.09 6.61
C SER A 62 9.80 -0.97 5.39
N LEU A 63 10.31 0.24 5.15
CA LEU A 63 11.24 0.46 4.03
C LEU A 63 12.50 -0.42 4.16
N ASP A 64 13.03 -0.56 5.37
CA ASP A 64 14.19 -1.41 5.66
C ASP A 64 13.93 -2.89 5.37
N GLU A 65 12.78 -3.42 5.77
CA GLU A 65 12.38 -4.79 5.47
C GLU A 65 12.19 -5.01 3.97
N THR A 66 11.57 -4.03 3.29
CA THR A 66 11.42 -4.06 1.83
C THR A 66 12.77 -4.15 1.15
N ILE A 67 13.73 -3.31 1.53
CA ILE A 67 15.08 -3.30 0.97
C ILE A 67 15.77 -4.66 1.18
N LYS A 68 15.68 -5.25 2.38
CA LYS A 68 16.21 -6.60 2.66
C LYS A 68 15.65 -7.66 1.71
N VAL A 69 14.33 -7.68 1.55
CA VAL A 69 13.64 -8.60 0.63
C VAL A 69 14.09 -8.41 -0.81
N LEU A 70 14.20 -7.17 -1.29
CA LEU A 70 14.59 -6.88 -2.68
C LEU A 70 16.06 -7.16 -2.97
N MET A 71 16.94 -6.93 -1.99
CA MET A 71 18.38 -7.13 -2.14
C MET A 71 18.85 -8.54 -1.79
N GLY A 72 17.94 -9.45 -1.40
CA GLY A 72 18.27 -10.82 -1.03
C GLY A 72 19.19 -10.92 0.19
N LYS A 73 19.07 -9.98 1.13
CA LYS A 73 19.82 -9.96 2.40
C LYS A 73 18.92 -10.36 3.56
#